data_AF-A0A0N0DXR0-F1
#
_entry.id   AF-A0A0N0DXR0-F1
#
_cell.length_a   1.000
_cell.length_b   1.000
_cell.length_c   1.000
_cell.angle_alpha   90.00
_cell.angle_beta   90.00
_cell.angle_gamma   90.00
#
_symmetry.space_group_name_H-M   'P 1'
#
loop_
_entity.id
_entity.type
_entity.pdbx_description
1 polymer ?
#
loop_
_entity_poly.entity_id
_entity_poly.type
_entity_poly.pdbx_seq_one_letter_code
_entity_poly.pdbx_strand_id
1 'polypeptide(L)'
;MRRRNILVDALQAAVFPDMEFVLLRCPKFYAKENLETVFPDAAQATTALSGGAPHDSNYYLLYTFQPSDYVMQKPGDEDEAALSLDGDSQDLSNDDDDVASTAVSSPAGKAAEDDFSELIQYTPASVEWKDRSRERFFHFMKAARERIRERLNASAGDVPAALFMDWPDPATGLPVKSKRGASTFNDADTIQQFFSYSSVLIAGPGGGCRMIEHPRFGLNVYPAAGVIVVPRCEEAVLCDAVRSLSP
;
A
#
# COMPACT_ATOMS: atom_id res chain seq x y z
N MET A 1 -0.68 18.92 -11.31
CA MET A 1 0.68 19.05 -10.73
C MET A 1 1.41 17.73 -10.98
N ARG A 2 2.50 17.69 -11.76
CA ARG A 2 3.25 16.44 -12.03
C ARG A 2 3.86 15.94 -10.71
N ARG A 3 3.52 14.74 -10.26
CA ARG A 3 4.11 14.13 -9.05
C ARG A 3 5.59 13.85 -9.36
N ARG A 4 6.49 14.73 -8.88
CA ARG A 4 7.91 14.79 -9.32
C ARG A 4 8.71 13.49 -9.15
N ASN A 5 8.21 12.54 -8.37
CA ASN A 5 8.89 11.30 -8.03
C ASN A 5 8.30 10.06 -8.70
N ILE A 6 7.16 10.15 -9.38
CA ILE A 6 6.58 8.99 -10.10
C ILE A 6 7.31 8.80 -11.43
N LEU A 7 7.83 7.60 -11.66
CA LEU A 7 8.53 7.23 -12.90
C LEU A 7 7.67 6.32 -13.80
N VAL A 8 6.88 5.45 -13.17
CA VAL A 8 5.86 4.64 -13.84
C VAL A 8 4.55 4.92 -13.11
N ASP A 9 3.60 5.52 -13.83
CA ASP A 9 2.25 5.76 -13.33
C ASP A 9 1.53 4.45 -13.00
N ALA A 10 0.35 4.56 -12.38
CA ALA A 10 -0.48 3.41 -12.03
C ALA A 10 -0.75 2.50 -13.24
N LEU A 11 -0.22 1.27 -13.17
CA LEU A 11 -0.44 0.19 -14.13
C LEU A 11 -1.03 -1.03 -13.43
N GLN A 12 -1.66 -1.94 -14.18
CA GLN A 12 -2.17 -3.19 -13.65
C GLN A 12 -1.17 -4.32 -13.84
N ALA A 13 -0.99 -5.18 -12.84
CA ALA A 13 -0.11 -6.33 -12.95
C ALA A 13 -0.69 -7.40 -13.88
N ALA A 14 0.09 -7.89 -14.85
CA ALA A 14 -0.35 -8.93 -15.78
C ALA A 14 -0.72 -10.25 -15.08
N VAL A 15 0.00 -10.58 -13.99
CA VAL A 15 -0.24 -11.81 -13.21
C VAL A 15 -1.44 -11.67 -12.26
N PHE A 16 -1.81 -10.43 -11.91
CA PHE A 16 -2.83 -10.10 -10.91
C PHE A 16 -3.64 -8.89 -11.42
N PRO A 17 -4.68 -9.09 -12.24
CA PRO A 17 -5.35 -8.00 -12.98
C PRO A 17 -5.98 -6.90 -12.10
N ASP A 18 -6.33 -7.24 -10.86
CA ASP A 18 -6.87 -6.34 -9.84
C ASP A 18 -5.78 -5.59 -9.05
N MET A 19 -4.52 -5.99 -9.14
CA MET A 19 -3.39 -5.33 -8.47
C MET A 19 -2.88 -4.15 -9.31
N GLU A 20 -2.95 -2.95 -8.74
CA GLU A 20 -2.30 -1.77 -9.30
C GLU A 20 -0.86 -1.69 -8.77
N PHE A 21 0.09 -1.24 -9.60
CA PHE A 21 1.45 -0.96 -9.17
C PHE A 21 1.97 0.38 -9.70
N VAL A 22 2.88 0.99 -8.94
CA VAL A 22 3.48 2.32 -9.22
C VAL A 22 4.97 2.27 -8.91
N LEU A 23 5.81 2.83 -9.78
CA LEU A 23 7.24 3.00 -9.50
C LEU A 23 7.56 4.45 -9.14
N LEU A 24 8.21 4.62 -7.99
CA LEU A 24 8.65 5.90 -7.47
C LEU A 24 10.17 5.96 -7.39
N ARG A 25 10.75 7.12 -7.67
CA ARG A 25 12.12 7.46 -7.26
C ARG A 25 12.10 8.06 -5.85
N CYS A 26 12.92 7.54 -4.95
CA CYS A 26 13.05 8.06 -3.60
C CYS A 26 14.09 9.18 -3.53
N PRO A 27 13.77 10.31 -2.87
CA PRO A 27 14.77 11.29 -2.47
C PRO A 27 15.84 10.66 -1.59
N LYS A 28 17.11 11.02 -1.79
CA LYS A 28 18.25 10.46 -1.05
C LYS A 28 18.14 10.61 0.46
N PHE A 29 17.63 11.77 0.92
CA PHE A 29 17.39 12.01 2.34
C PHE A 29 16.39 11.00 2.92
N TYR A 30 15.27 10.78 2.23
CA TYR A 30 14.29 9.79 2.66
C TYR A 30 14.88 8.38 2.69
N ALA A 31 15.61 7.99 1.65
CA ALA A 31 16.24 6.67 1.57
C ALA A 31 17.21 6.43 2.75
N LYS A 32 18.06 7.41 3.07
CA LYS A 32 19.01 7.30 4.18
C LYS A 32 18.33 7.13 5.54
N GLU A 33 17.28 7.90 5.81
CA GLU A 33 16.61 7.89 7.11
C GLU A 33 15.63 6.70 7.27
N ASN A 34 15.02 6.22 6.19
CA ASN A 34 13.89 5.28 6.26
C ASN A 34 14.14 3.95 5.55
N LEU A 35 15.00 3.90 4.53
CA LEU A 35 15.26 2.66 3.79
C LEU A 35 16.55 1.99 4.26
N GLU A 36 17.64 2.74 4.41
CA GLU A 36 18.93 2.18 4.85
C GLU A 36 18.89 1.69 6.31
N THR A 37 18.04 2.31 7.13
CA THR A 37 17.80 1.92 8.53
C THR A 37 16.98 0.62 8.65
N VAL A 38 16.19 0.27 7.63
CA VAL A 38 15.43 -0.98 7.54
C VAL A 38 16.23 -2.05 6.79
N PHE A 39 16.89 -1.67 5.70
CA PHE A 39 17.65 -2.51 4.77
C PHE A 39 19.14 -2.07 4.71
N PRO A 40 19.99 -2.45 5.69
CA PRO A 40 21.41 -2.08 5.69
C PRO A 40 22.17 -2.56 4.45
N ASP A 41 21.75 -3.69 3.86
CA ASP A 41 22.34 -4.24 2.65
C ASP A 41 22.06 -3.37 1.41
N ALA A 42 21.01 -2.54 1.43
CA ALA A 42 20.74 -1.57 0.37
C ALA A 42 21.78 -0.43 0.36
N ALA A 43 22.21 0.03 1.55
CA ALA A 43 23.29 1.01 1.67
C ALA A 43 24.64 0.45 1.20
N GLN A 44 24.92 -0.81 1.55
CA GLN A 44 26.10 -1.52 1.05
C GLN A 44 26.06 -1.67 -0.48
N ALA A 45 24.91 -2.04 -1.04
CA ALA A 45 24.71 -2.11 -2.48
C ALA A 45 24.97 -0.75 -3.14
N THR A 46 24.40 0.33 -2.63
CA THR A 46 24.65 1.69 -3.14
C THR A 46 26.15 2.01 -3.19
N THR A 47 26.91 1.64 -2.16
CA THR A 47 28.36 1.87 -2.10
C THR A 47 29.11 1.03 -3.14
N ALA A 48 28.77 -0.25 -3.26
CA ALA A 48 29.38 -1.17 -4.21
C ALA A 48 29.09 -0.80 -5.67
N LEU A 49 27.84 -0.44 -5.97
CA LEU A 49 27.37 -0.10 -7.30
C LEU A 49 27.92 1.25 -7.80
N SER A 50 28.25 2.15 -6.89
CA SER A 50 28.71 3.49 -7.26
C SER A 50 30.23 3.58 -7.44
N GLY A 51 30.98 2.49 -7.30
CA GLY A 51 32.44 2.48 -7.50
C GLY A 51 33.22 3.49 -6.64
N GLY A 52 32.64 3.94 -5.52
CA GLY A 52 33.19 4.99 -4.66
C GLY A 52 32.74 6.43 -4.97
N ALA A 53 31.99 6.69 -6.04
CA ALA A 53 31.39 8.00 -6.30
C ALA A 53 30.05 8.14 -5.57
N PRO A 54 29.83 9.14 -4.69
CA PRO A 54 28.67 9.18 -3.79
C PRO A 54 27.29 9.40 -4.45
N HIS A 55 27.17 9.37 -5.78
CA HIS A 55 25.95 9.77 -6.49
C HIS A 55 25.48 8.88 -7.64
N ASP A 56 26.09 7.72 -7.86
CA ASP A 56 25.80 6.94 -9.06
C ASP A 56 24.66 5.93 -8.92
N SER A 57 24.06 5.76 -7.74
CA SER A 57 22.87 4.92 -7.54
C SER A 57 21.69 5.69 -6.98
N ASN A 58 20.49 5.21 -7.29
CA ASN A 58 19.21 5.76 -6.81
C ASN A 58 18.40 4.66 -6.12
N TYR A 59 17.57 5.09 -5.18
CA TYR A 59 16.56 4.25 -4.53
C TYR A 59 15.22 4.43 -5.21
N TYR A 60 14.47 3.35 -5.30
CA TYR A 60 13.12 3.33 -5.85
C TYR A 60 12.20 2.49 -4.97
N LEU A 61 10.92 2.85 -4.97
CA LEU A 61 9.86 2.07 -4.35
C LEU A 61 8.90 1.59 -5.44
N LEU A 62 8.73 0.27 -5.53
CA LEU A 62 7.71 -0.37 -6.34
C LEU A 62 6.51 -0.67 -5.43
N TYR A 63 5.51 0.19 -5.48
CA TYR A 63 4.28 0.02 -4.72
C TYR A 63 3.31 -0.89 -5.44
N THR A 64 2.55 -1.64 -4.65
CA THR A 64 1.35 -2.36 -5.08
C THR A 64 0.17 -1.93 -4.24
N PHE A 65 -1.01 -1.90 -4.85
CA PHE A 65 -2.30 -1.64 -4.22
C PHE A 65 -3.27 -2.73 -4.67
N GLN A 66 -3.75 -3.53 -3.73
CA GLN A 66 -4.71 -4.61 -4.01
C GLN A 66 -6.07 -4.24 -3.41
N PRO A 67 -7.15 -4.16 -4.20
CA PRO A 67 -8.48 -3.91 -3.67
C PRO A 67 -9.00 -5.14 -2.91
N SER A 68 -9.76 -4.89 -1.85
CA SER A 68 -10.47 -5.95 -1.14
C SER A 68 -11.57 -6.57 -2.00
N ASP A 69 -11.62 -7.90 -2.06
CA ASP A 69 -12.58 -8.64 -2.88
C ASP A 69 -13.84 -9.08 -2.11
N TYR A 70 -13.80 -9.10 -0.77
CA TYR A 70 -14.93 -9.57 0.05
C TYR A 70 -15.94 -8.47 0.41
N VAL A 71 -15.55 -7.18 0.38
CA VAL A 71 -16.46 -6.04 0.62
C VAL A 71 -17.40 -5.77 -0.57
N MET A 72 -17.19 -6.45 -1.71
CA MET A 72 -18.09 -6.36 -2.87
C MET A 72 -19.35 -7.23 -2.73
N GLN A 73 -19.42 -8.09 -1.70
CA GLN A 73 -20.67 -8.76 -1.34
C GLN A 73 -21.50 -7.78 -0.52
N LYS A 74 -22.42 -7.06 -1.17
CA LYS A 74 -23.45 -6.32 -0.46
C LYS A 74 -24.18 -7.29 0.50
N PRO A 75 -24.41 -6.92 1.77
CA PRO A 75 -25.38 -7.61 2.59
C PRO A 75 -26.75 -7.30 1.98
N GLY A 76 -27.33 -8.26 1.26
CA GLY A 76 -28.58 -8.05 0.53
C GLY A 76 -29.09 -9.24 -0.27
N ASP A 77 -28.27 -10.27 -0.51
CA ASP A 77 -28.69 -11.51 -1.15
C ASP A 77 -28.59 -12.72 -0.21
N GLU A 78 -28.99 -12.55 1.06
CA GLU A 78 -29.33 -13.67 1.94
C GLU A 78 -30.84 -13.65 2.21
N ASP A 79 -31.56 -14.47 1.44
CA ASP A 79 -32.88 -15.07 1.70
C ASP A 79 -33.79 -14.40 2.75
N GLU A 80 -34.57 -13.40 2.32
CA GLU A 80 -35.83 -12.93 2.94
C GLU A 80 -36.94 -14.00 2.84
N ALA A 81 -36.66 -15.21 3.32
CA ALA A 81 -37.60 -16.33 3.33
C ALA A 81 -37.51 -17.16 4.61
N ALA A 82 -37.26 -16.54 5.77
CA ALA A 82 -37.59 -17.15 7.05
C ALA A 82 -37.77 -16.10 8.15
N LEU A 83 -38.96 -16.13 8.75
CA LEU A 83 -39.37 -15.48 10.02
C LEU A 83 -40.20 -14.21 9.90
N SER A 84 -41.37 -14.34 9.28
CA SER A 84 -42.57 -13.62 9.71
C SER A 84 -43.01 -14.13 11.09
N LEU A 85 -42.92 -13.28 12.12
CA LEU A 85 -43.69 -13.39 13.36
C LEU A 85 -44.08 -12.00 13.87
N ASP A 86 -45.39 -11.84 14.09
CA ASP A 86 -46.14 -10.66 14.51
C ASP A 86 -45.62 -9.93 15.77
N GLY A 87 -45.89 -8.63 15.86
CA GLY A 87 -45.72 -7.87 17.11
C GLY A 87 -46.06 -6.38 17.00
N ASP A 88 -47.31 -6.06 17.33
CA ASP A 88 -48.04 -4.80 17.27
C ASP A 88 -47.47 -3.61 18.09
N SER A 89 -47.90 -2.38 17.73
CA SER A 89 -47.91 -1.11 18.49
C SER A 89 -46.56 -0.39 18.77
N GLN A 90 -46.39 0.94 18.80
CA GLN A 90 -47.33 2.07 18.95
C GLN A 90 -46.66 3.41 18.52
N ASP A 91 -47.49 4.32 18.01
CA ASP A 91 -47.24 5.70 17.56
C ASP A 91 -47.21 6.69 18.75
N LEU A 92 -46.32 7.70 18.79
CA LEU A 92 -46.52 8.97 19.52
C LEU A 92 -45.56 10.09 19.05
N SER A 93 -46.18 11.18 18.59
CA SER A 93 -45.69 12.50 18.20
C SER A 93 -45.09 13.35 19.35
N ASN A 94 -44.23 14.33 19.02
CA ASN A 94 -44.40 15.73 19.42
C ASN A 94 -43.42 16.69 18.71
N ASP A 95 -43.98 17.82 18.29
CA ASP A 95 -43.35 19.01 17.69
C ASP A 95 -42.86 20.04 18.74
N ASP A 96 -42.06 20.99 18.22
CA ASP A 96 -41.81 22.37 18.64
C ASP A 96 -40.62 22.76 19.56
N ASP A 97 -39.64 23.40 18.90
CA ASP A 97 -39.22 24.82 19.04
C ASP A 97 -37.77 25.17 19.44
N ASP A 98 -37.25 26.11 18.65
CA ASP A 98 -35.89 26.59 18.50
C ASP A 98 -35.42 27.54 19.63
N VAL A 99 -34.23 27.31 20.20
CA VAL A 99 -33.42 28.40 20.78
C VAL A 99 -31.93 28.14 20.60
N ALA A 100 -31.32 28.93 19.71
CA ALA A 100 -29.90 28.93 19.43
C ALA A 100 -29.06 29.36 20.65
N SER A 101 -28.08 28.54 21.03
CA SER A 101 -26.88 29.00 21.70
C SER A 101 -25.72 28.06 21.38
N THR A 102 -24.61 28.67 20.98
CA THR A 102 -23.34 28.12 20.51
C THR A 102 -22.89 26.85 21.25
N ALA A 103 -22.97 25.70 20.58
CA ALA A 103 -22.40 24.45 21.04
C ALA A 103 -21.47 23.86 19.98
N VAL A 104 -20.29 23.48 20.44
CA VAL A 104 -19.25 22.68 19.76
C VAL A 104 -19.93 21.53 19.02
N SER A 105 -19.73 21.42 17.70
CA SER A 105 -20.31 20.35 16.89
C SER A 105 -19.71 19.00 17.27
N SER A 106 -20.31 18.36 18.27
CA SER A 106 -20.34 16.91 18.40
C SER A 106 -21.19 16.35 17.25
N PRO A 107 -20.69 15.43 16.43
CA PRO A 107 -21.53 14.73 15.47
C PRO A 107 -22.31 13.66 16.24
N ALA A 108 -23.51 14.03 16.70
CA ALA A 108 -24.55 13.08 17.07
C ALA A 108 -25.67 13.16 16.02
N GLY A 109 -25.34 12.74 14.81
CA GLY A 109 -26.30 12.13 13.90
C GLY A 109 -25.93 10.65 13.86
N LYS A 110 -26.81 9.79 14.36
CA LYS A 110 -26.71 8.34 14.23
C LYS A 110 -26.70 7.98 12.74
N ALA A 111 -25.54 8.03 12.10
CA ALA A 111 -25.25 7.17 10.97
C ALA A 111 -25.16 5.75 11.54
N ALA A 112 -25.91 4.82 10.96
CA ALA A 112 -25.91 3.42 11.34
C ALA A 112 -24.47 2.91 11.58
N GLU A 113 -24.29 2.13 12.64
CA GLU A 113 -22.99 1.64 13.14
C GLU A 113 -22.25 0.67 12.19
N ASP A 114 -22.62 0.58 10.91
CA ASP A 114 -22.17 -0.47 9.99
C ASP A 114 -21.33 0.01 8.77
N ASP A 115 -21.01 1.30 8.63
CA ASP A 115 -20.27 1.78 7.45
C ASP A 115 -18.76 1.95 7.69
N PHE A 116 -18.18 1.12 8.56
CA PHE A 116 -16.73 1.02 8.70
C PHE A 116 -16.18 0.00 7.69
N SER A 117 -15.11 0.36 6.97
CA SER A 117 -14.39 -0.58 6.09
C SER A 117 -14.12 -1.91 6.83
N GLU A 118 -14.60 -3.01 6.26
CA GLU A 118 -14.46 -4.34 6.87
C GLU A 118 -12.99 -4.76 7.08
N LEU A 119 -12.03 -4.09 6.42
CA LEU A 119 -10.60 -4.26 6.70
C LEU A 119 -10.17 -3.82 8.10
N ILE A 120 -10.89 -2.86 8.68
CA ILE A 120 -10.67 -2.36 10.03
C ILE A 120 -11.12 -3.41 11.05
N GLN A 121 -12.20 -4.12 10.73
CA GLN A 121 -12.73 -5.17 11.58
C GLN A 121 -11.80 -6.40 11.47
N TYR A 122 -11.38 -6.92 12.63
CA TYR A 122 -10.58 -8.15 12.68
C TYR A 122 -11.53 -9.36 12.62
N THR A 123 -12.04 -9.64 11.42
CA THR A 123 -12.86 -10.82 11.14
C THR A 123 -11.99 -11.94 10.56
N PRO A 124 -12.39 -13.22 10.67
CA PRO A 124 -11.67 -14.31 10.02
C PRO A 124 -11.49 -14.09 8.50
N ALA A 125 -12.51 -13.55 7.83
CA ALA A 125 -12.46 -13.21 6.41
C ALA A 125 -11.42 -12.12 6.10
N SER A 126 -11.33 -11.08 6.95
CA SER A 126 -10.34 -10.01 6.74
C SER A 126 -8.91 -10.50 6.98
N VAL A 127 -8.70 -11.44 7.89
CA VAL A 127 -7.39 -12.09 8.13
C VAL A 127 -7.00 -12.96 6.94
N GLU A 128 -7.87 -13.85 6.48
CA GLU A 128 -7.60 -14.73 5.33
C GLU A 128 -7.29 -13.92 4.06
N TRP A 129 -8.04 -12.84 3.82
CA TRP A 129 -7.78 -11.96 2.70
C TRP A 129 -6.43 -11.24 2.81
N LYS A 130 -6.05 -10.76 4.01
CA LYS A 130 -4.74 -10.12 4.24
C LYS A 130 -3.60 -11.10 3.97
N ASP A 131 -3.72 -12.35 4.40
CA ASP A 131 -2.72 -13.38 4.15
C ASP A 131 -2.61 -13.71 2.65
N ARG A 132 -3.74 -13.89 1.96
CA ARG A 132 -3.76 -14.09 0.50
C ARG A 132 -3.13 -12.91 -0.25
N SER A 133 -3.46 -11.67 0.15
CA SER A 133 -2.91 -10.45 -0.45
C SER A 133 -1.41 -10.31 -0.23
N ARG A 134 -0.91 -10.71 0.94
CA ARG A 134 0.51 -10.76 1.27
C ARG A 134 1.26 -11.78 0.40
N GLU A 135 0.69 -12.96 0.18
CA GLU A 135 1.29 -13.97 -0.69
C GLU A 135 1.34 -13.52 -2.16
N ARG A 136 0.26 -12.91 -2.65
CA ARG A 136 0.19 -12.31 -4.00
C ARG A 136 1.26 -11.22 -4.17
N PHE A 137 1.42 -10.36 -3.18
CA PHE A 137 2.49 -9.36 -3.15
C PHE A 137 3.88 -9.99 -3.24
N PHE A 138 4.17 -11.04 -2.46
CA PHE A 138 5.46 -11.74 -2.53
C PHE A 138 5.69 -12.41 -3.88
N HIS A 139 4.64 -12.97 -4.49
CA HIS A 139 4.73 -13.54 -5.83
C HIS A 139 5.03 -12.46 -6.87
N PHE A 140 4.31 -11.34 -6.82
CA PHE A 140 4.56 -10.18 -7.70
C PHE A 140 5.99 -9.66 -7.55
N MET A 141 6.49 -9.48 -6.33
CA MET A 141 7.84 -8.97 -6.09
C MET A 141 8.94 -9.93 -6.56
N LYS A 142 8.72 -11.25 -6.46
CA LYS A 142 9.61 -12.25 -7.07
C LYS A 142 9.63 -12.12 -8.59
N ALA A 143 8.45 -12.06 -9.23
CA ALA A 143 8.35 -11.91 -10.69
C ALA A 143 8.98 -10.59 -11.19
N ALA A 144 8.72 -9.49 -10.49
CA ALA A 144 9.32 -8.19 -10.77
C ALA A 144 10.84 -8.23 -10.69
N ARG A 145 11.40 -8.86 -9.64
CA ARG A 145 12.85 -9.00 -9.48
C ARG A 145 13.49 -9.78 -10.62
N GLU A 146 12.91 -10.91 -11.01
CA GLU A 146 13.44 -11.70 -12.13
C GLU A 146 13.38 -10.90 -13.44
N ARG A 147 12.25 -10.26 -13.73
CA ARG A 147 12.10 -9.45 -14.95
C ARG A 147 13.06 -8.27 -15.00
N ILE A 148 13.25 -7.56 -13.88
CA ILE A 148 14.20 -6.43 -13.79
C ILE A 148 15.62 -6.95 -14.00
N ARG A 149 15.99 -8.06 -13.35
CA ARG A 149 17.32 -8.64 -13.52
C ARG A 149 17.59 -9.08 -14.95
N GLU A 150 16.64 -9.74 -15.60
CA GLU A 150 16.75 -10.16 -17.00
C GLU A 150 17.03 -8.97 -17.93
N ARG A 151 16.28 -7.87 -17.76
CA ARG A 151 16.43 -6.66 -18.57
C ARG A 151 17.75 -5.94 -18.31
N LEU A 152 18.19 -5.86 -17.06
CA LEU A 152 19.49 -5.28 -16.70
C LEU A 152 20.66 -6.10 -17.24
N ASN A 153 20.59 -7.44 -17.15
CA ASN A 153 21.62 -8.31 -17.73
C ASN A 153 21.68 -8.16 -19.27
N ALA A 154 20.53 -8.08 -19.94
CA ALA A 154 20.48 -7.86 -21.38
C ALA A 154 21.08 -6.51 -21.80
N SER A 155 21.04 -5.50 -20.92
CA SER A 155 21.65 -4.18 -21.13
C SER A 155 23.17 -4.19 -20.86
N ALA A 156 23.61 -4.89 -19.82
CA ALA A 156 24.99 -4.87 -19.32
C ALA A 156 25.96 -5.87 -20.01
N GLY A 157 25.44 -6.77 -20.86
CA GLY A 157 26.26 -7.79 -21.53
C GLY A 157 26.78 -8.85 -20.56
N ASP A 158 28.10 -9.08 -20.54
CA ASP A 158 28.74 -10.10 -19.69
C ASP A 158 28.95 -9.66 -18.23
N VAL A 159 28.63 -8.41 -17.89
CA VAL A 159 28.77 -7.91 -16.51
C VAL A 159 27.50 -8.26 -15.71
N PRO A 160 27.61 -8.87 -14.52
CA PRO A 160 26.45 -9.15 -13.68
C PRO A 160 25.63 -7.88 -13.39
N ALA A 161 24.31 -7.95 -13.52
CA ALA A 161 23.43 -6.82 -13.26
C ALA A 161 23.64 -6.22 -11.85
N ALA A 162 23.92 -4.92 -11.85
CA ALA A 162 23.97 -4.07 -10.67
C ALA A 162 22.56 -3.84 -10.10
N LEU A 163 22.08 -4.74 -9.24
CA LEU A 163 20.74 -4.68 -8.67
C LEU A 163 20.72 -5.12 -7.20
N PHE A 164 20.15 -4.26 -6.35
CA PHE A 164 19.56 -4.70 -5.08
C PHE A 164 18.05 -4.61 -5.17
N MET A 165 17.36 -5.66 -4.74
CA MET A 165 15.92 -5.66 -4.57
C MET A 165 15.49 -6.57 -3.43
N ASP A 166 14.78 -5.97 -2.47
CA ASP A 166 14.13 -6.63 -1.35
C ASP A 166 12.80 -5.93 -1.05
N TRP A 167 12.02 -6.48 -0.14
CA TRP A 167 10.76 -5.90 0.30
C TRP A 167 10.54 -6.23 1.78
N PRO A 168 9.84 -5.37 2.52
CA PRO A 168 9.40 -5.70 3.85
C PRO A 168 8.24 -6.69 3.75
N ASP A 169 8.12 -7.52 4.77
CA ASP A 169 6.89 -8.24 5.04
C ASP A 169 5.85 -7.23 5.56
N PRO A 170 4.72 -6.98 4.86
CA PRO A 170 3.76 -5.96 5.28
C PRO A 170 3.17 -6.19 6.68
N ALA A 171 3.18 -7.43 7.18
CA ALA A 171 2.70 -7.73 8.53
C ALA A 171 3.67 -7.30 9.64
N THR A 172 4.98 -7.20 9.33
CA THR A 172 6.02 -6.94 10.35
C THR A 172 6.88 -5.71 10.04
N GLY A 173 6.84 -5.20 8.81
CA GLY A 173 7.73 -4.14 8.32
C GLY A 173 9.18 -4.58 8.17
N LEU A 174 9.51 -5.87 8.35
CA LEU A 174 10.88 -6.37 8.35
C LEU A 174 11.31 -6.89 6.98
N PRO A 175 12.60 -6.74 6.59
CA PRO A 175 13.11 -7.29 5.33
C PRO A 175 12.87 -8.80 5.20
N VAL A 176 12.43 -9.22 4.02
CA VAL A 176 12.17 -10.64 3.71
C VAL A 176 13.45 -11.38 3.31
N LYS A 177 14.36 -10.73 2.57
CA LYS A 177 15.53 -11.40 1.99
C LYS A 177 16.86 -10.95 2.56
N SER A 178 17.00 -9.67 2.90
CA SER A 178 18.24 -9.09 3.40
C SER A 178 18.34 -9.15 4.92
N LYS A 179 19.48 -8.73 5.45
CA LYS A 179 19.62 -8.54 6.90
C LYS A 179 18.63 -7.50 7.41
N ARG A 180 18.14 -7.72 8.64
CA ARG A 180 17.29 -6.78 9.36
C ARG A 180 18.11 -5.58 9.84
N GLY A 181 17.58 -4.37 9.61
CA GLY A 181 18.11 -3.15 10.17
C GLY A 181 17.61 -2.87 11.59
N ALA A 182 17.82 -1.62 12.04
CA ALA A 182 17.45 -1.17 13.38
C ALA A 182 16.00 -0.66 13.48
N SER A 183 15.27 -0.63 12.37
CA SER A 183 13.90 -0.11 12.27
C SER A 183 13.00 -1.01 11.41
N THR A 184 11.71 -0.69 11.39
CA THR A 184 10.68 -1.37 10.58
C THR A 184 10.16 -0.40 9.51
N PHE A 185 9.78 -0.95 8.36
CA PHE A 185 9.15 -0.18 7.30
C PHE A 185 7.66 0.00 7.57
N ASN A 186 7.16 1.22 7.38
CA ASN A 186 5.74 1.55 7.49
C ASN A 186 5.22 2.08 6.14
N ASP A 187 4.33 1.32 5.49
CA ASP A 187 3.69 1.72 4.24
C ASP A 187 2.86 3.00 4.41
N ALA A 188 2.20 3.19 5.56
CA ALA A 188 1.34 4.34 5.81
C ALA A 188 2.10 5.67 5.74
N ASP A 189 3.21 5.77 6.48
CA ASP A 189 4.04 6.99 6.54
C ASP A 189 4.61 7.32 5.16
N THR A 190 5.06 6.28 4.47
CA THR A 190 5.67 6.42 3.14
C THR A 190 4.63 6.86 2.10
N ILE A 191 3.43 6.29 2.14
CA ILE A 191 2.39 6.65 1.19
C ILE A 191 1.94 8.09 1.40
N GLN A 192 1.83 8.56 2.65
CA GLN A 192 1.51 9.96 2.93
C GLN A 192 2.57 10.93 2.41
N GLN A 193 3.83 10.52 2.41
CA GLN A 193 4.91 11.36 1.94
C GLN A 193 4.98 11.44 0.41
N PHE A 194 4.65 10.34 -0.30
CA PHE A 194 4.86 10.25 -1.75
C PHE A 194 3.58 10.34 -2.59
N PHE A 195 2.44 9.97 -2.02
CA PHE A 195 1.15 10.01 -2.68
C PHE A 195 0.29 11.09 -2.07
N SER A 196 -0.48 11.79 -2.90
CA SER A 196 -1.48 12.75 -2.46
C SER A 196 -2.78 12.06 -2.06
N TYR A 197 -2.67 10.92 -1.35
CA TYR A 197 -3.82 10.14 -0.91
C TYR A 197 -4.35 10.72 0.39
N SER A 198 -5.68 10.72 0.54
CA SER A 198 -6.30 11.10 1.79
C SER A 198 -5.93 10.09 2.88
N SER A 199 -5.86 10.56 4.12
CA SER A 199 -5.69 9.68 5.27
C SER A 199 -6.78 9.91 6.29
N VAL A 200 -7.39 8.82 6.75
CA VAL A 200 -8.46 8.84 7.72
C VAL A 200 -7.90 8.35 9.05
N LEU A 201 -8.05 9.13 10.11
CA LEU A 201 -7.76 8.69 11.47
C LEU A 201 -9.02 8.03 12.03
N ILE A 202 -8.92 6.77 12.41
CA ILE A 202 -10.00 6.02 13.04
C ILE A 202 -9.59 5.83 14.49
N ALA A 203 -10.32 6.47 15.40
CA ALA A 203 -10.10 6.36 16.83
C ALA A 203 -11.11 5.41 17.45
N GLY A 204 -10.64 4.53 18.33
CA GLY A 204 -11.46 3.66 19.15
C GLY A 204 -10.96 3.62 20.60
N PRO A 205 -11.63 2.85 21.48
CA PRO A 205 -11.29 2.79 22.90
C PRO A 205 -9.85 2.32 23.19
N GLY A 206 -9.23 1.61 22.26
CA GLY A 206 -7.84 1.10 22.35
C GLY A 206 -6.78 2.00 21.71
N GLY A 207 -7.14 3.20 21.24
CA GLY A 207 -6.26 4.10 20.49
C GLY A 207 -6.77 4.37 19.07
N GLY A 208 -5.94 4.99 18.24
CA GLY A 208 -6.31 5.28 16.85
C GLY A 208 -5.37 4.64 15.85
N CYS A 209 -5.93 4.21 14.71
CA CYS A 209 -5.17 3.80 13.54
C CYS A 209 -5.37 4.80 12.40
N ARG A 210 -4.36 4.91 11.54
CA ARG A 210 -4.38 5.79 10.38
C ARG A 210 -4.53 4.92 9.13
N MET A 211 -5.59 5.16 8.38
CA MET A 211 -5.87 4.50 7.12
C MET A 211 -5.53 5.39 5.94
N ILE A 212 -5.12 4.75 4.85
CA ILE A 212 -4.93 5.41 3.55
C ILE A 212 -6.18 5.17 2.73
N GLU A 213 -6.68 6.23 2.10
CA GLU A 213 -7.74 6.13 1.11
C GLU A 213 -7.16 6.19 -0.30
N HIS A 214 -7.22 5.07 -1.02
CA HIS A 214 -6.81 5.01 -2.40
C HIS A 214 -7.83 5.72 -3.30
N PRO A 215 -7.43 6.56 -4.27
CA PRO A 215 -8.36 7.31 -5.11
C PRO A 215 -9.35 6.45 -5.91
N ARG A 216 -8.99 5.19 -6.19
CA ARG A 216 -9.82 4.25 -6.94
C ARG A 216 -10.44 3.15 -6.07
N PHE A 217 -9.80 2.77 -4.98
CA PHE A 217 -10.18 1.60 -4.18
C PHE A 217 -10.74 1.99 -2.80
N GLY A 218 -10.80 3.29 -2.51
CA GLY A 218 -11.22 3.81 -1.21
C GLY A 218 -10.32 3.30 -0.09
N LEU A 219 -10.95 3.03 1.07
CA LEU A 219 -10.28 2.48 2.26
C LEU A 219 -10.02 0.96 2.16
N ASN A 220 -10.61 0.29 1.15
CA ASN A 220 -10.57 -1.15 0.98
C ASN A 220 -9.36 -1.58 0.13
N VAL A 221 -8.16 -1.23 0.59
CA VAL A 221 -6.91 -1.43 -0.16
C VAL A 221 -5.82 -2.03 0.72
N TYR A 222 -5.04 -2.95 0.15
CA TYR A 222 -3.81 -3.48 0.75
C TYR A 222 -2.59 -2.89 0.04
N PRO A 223 -1.99 -1.82 0.60
CA PRO A 223 -0.75 -1.29 0.08
C PRO A 223 0.46 -2.13 0.54
N ALA A 224 1.45 -2.29 -0.32
CA ALA A 224 2.75 -2.86 0.04
C ALA A 224 3.85 -2.40 -0.93
N ALA A 225 5.06 -2.19 -0.43
CA ALA A 225 6.18 -1.65 -1.21
C ALA A 225 7.37 -2.62 -1.35
N GLY A 226 8.03 -2.61 -2.51
CA GLY A 226 9.35 -3.20 -2.70
C GLY A 226 10.43 -2.12 -2.83
N VAL A 227 11.61 -2.35 -2.28
CA VAL A 227 12.77 -1.45 -2.36
C VAL A 227 13.71 -1.93 -3.45
N ILE A 228 14.09 -1.01 -4.33
CA ILE A 228 15.00 -1.28 -5.45
C ILE A 228 16.15 -0.26 -5.40
N VAL A 229 17.38 -0.73 -5.61
CA VAL A 229 18.55 0.11 -5.86
C VAL A 229 19.22 -0.33 -7.14
N VAL A 230 19.41 0.62 -8.05
CA VAL A 230 20.14 0.45 -9.31
C VAL A 230 21.00 1.68 -9.59
N PRO A 231 22.04 1.55 -10.44
CA PRO A 231 22.77 2.69 -10.94
C PRO A 231 21.84 3.67 -11.66
N ARG A 232 22.13 4.97 -11.57
CA ARG A 232 21.34 6.03 -12.19
C ARG A 232 21.26 5.87 -13.71
N CYS A 233 22.33 5.37 -14.35
CA CYS A 233 22.34 5.12 -15.79
C CYS A 233 21.37 4.02 -16.23
N GLU A 234 20.98 3.11 -15.33
CA GLU A 234 20.07 2.00 -15.59
C GLU A 234 18.60 2.34 -15.31
N GLU A 235 18.28 3.58 -14.94
CA GLU A 235 16.90 3.96 -14.58
C GLU A 235 15.91 3.74 -15.74
N ALA A 236 16.33 4.03 -16.97
CA ALA A 236 15.48 3.80 -18.15
C ALA A 236 15.16 2.31 -18.30
N VAL A 237 16.16 1.44 -18.15
CA VAL A 237 16.01 -0.02 -18.21
C VAL A 237 15.11 -0.53 -17.09
N LEU A 238 15.25 0.00 -15.88
CA LEU A 238 14.37 -0.29 -14.75
C LEU A 238 12.91 0.08 -15.08
N CYS A 239 12.66 1.29 -15.58
CA CYS A 239 11.31 1.74 -15.92
C CYS A 239 10.68 0.85 -16.99
N ASP A 240 11.43 0.48 -18.02
CA ASP A 240 10.94 -0.38 -19.09
C ASP A 240 10.69 -1.82 -18.61
N ALA A 241 11.55 -2.34 -17.72
CA ALA A 241 11.33 -3.64 -17.09
C ALA A 241 10.04 -3.65 -16.25
N VAL A 242 9.83 -2.61 -15.44
CA VAL A 242 8.62 -2.47 -14.60
C VAL A 242 7.37 -2.29 -15.45
N ARG A 243 7.41 -1.47 -16.53
CA ARG A 243 6.28 -1.36 -17.47
C ARG A 243 5.93 -2.70 -18.11
N SER A 244 6.92 -3.55 -18.38
CA SER A 244 6.68 -4.90 -18.96
C SER A 244 6.01 -5.89 -18.01
N LEU A 245 5.76 -5.51 -16.75
CA LEU A 245 4.93 -6.28 -15.81
C LEU A 245 3.43 -6.02 -16.03
N SER A 246 3.08 -5.01 -16.82
CA SER A 246 1.74 -4.75 -17.31
C SER A 246 1.45 -5.59 -18.57
N PRO A 247 0.17 -5.92 -18.85
CA PRO A 247 -0.25 -6.44 -20.15
C PRO A 247 0.17 -5.54 -21.32
#